data_AF-A0A2G4FLN2-F1
#
_entry.id   AF-A0A2G4FLN2-F1
#
_cell.length_a   1.000
_cell.length_b   1.000
_cell.length_c   1.000
_cell.angle_alpha   90.00
_cell.angle_beta   90.00
_cell.angle_gamma   90.00
#
_symmetry.space_group_name_H-M   'P 1'
#
loop_
_entity.id
_entity.type
_entity.pdbx_description
1 polymer ?
#
loop_
_entity_poly.entity_id
_entity_poly.type
_entity_poly.pdbx_seq_one_letter_code
_entity_poly.pdbx_strand_id
1 'polypeptide(L)'
;MKNVVIVLFMLVNCTYNPGPLPAQAVKESGRFGVALDEASFPQNSPENLRKSLLKAINSDKIEYMLAHLADPSFIDKNVREVHEGNFAKQVAETREKLKKGLKSPLESLLKEGKLNASEKSASLKDPALKDFIITMKVENNKWYMENNKK
;
A
#
# COMPACT_ATOMS: atom_id res chain seq x y z
N MET A 1 40.97 -70.66 10.77
CA MET A 1 39.99 -70.64 11.89
C MET A 1 38.94 -69.60 11.53
N LYS A 2 37.75 -70.05 11.12
CA LYS A 2 36.47 -70.00 11.88
C LYS A 2 35.72 -68.67 11.70
N ASN A 3 34.67 -68.76 10.88
CA ASN A 3 33.27 -68.32 11.09
C ASN A 3 33.03 -66.88 11.60
N VAL A 4 32.44 -65.99 10.78
CA VAL A 4 30.99 -65.69 10.69
C VAL A 4 30.37 -65.25 12.02
N VAL A 5 29.96 -63.98 12.11
CA VAL A 5 28.62 -63.53 12.58
C VAL A 5 28.30 -62.15 11.96
N ILE A 6 27.06 -62.03 11.50
CA ILE A 6 26.40 -60.91 10.82
C ILE A 6 25.54 -60.14 11.86
N VAL A 7 25.10 -58.94 11.47
CA VAL A 7 23.97 -58.12 11.97
C VAL A 7 24.24 -57.41 13.32
N LEU A 8 23.86 -56.15 13.59
CA LEU A 8 22.82 -55.26 13.06
C LEU A 8 23.07 -53.86 13.68
N PHE A 9 23.11 -52.78 12.90
CA PHE A 9 22.31 -51.55 13.08
C PHE A 9 22.89 -50.36 12.30
N MET A 10 22.16 -50.05 11.23
CA MET A 10 21.88 -48.72 10.67
C MET A 10 23.03 -47.75 10.37
N LEU A 11 23.40 -47.78 9.09
CA LEU A 11 23.62 -46.59 8.27
C LEU A 11 22.50 -45.56 8.48
N VAL A 12 22.87 -44.31 8.74
CA VAL A 12 22.32 -43.17 8.00
C VAL A 12 23.47 -42.22 7.71
N ASN A 13 23.96 -42.25 6.47
CA ASN A 13 24.64 -41.12 5.89
C ASN A 13 23.64 -39.96 5.87
N CYS A 14 23.82 -38.96 6.74
CA CYS A 14 23.20 -37.65 6.51
C CYS A 14 23.88 -37.03 5.28
N THR A 15 23.46 -37.44 4.07
CA THR A 15 23.54 -36.53 2.93
C THR A 15 22.64 -35.36 3.28
N TYR A 16 23.25 -34.22 3.63
CA TYR A 16 22.54 -32.95 3.73
C TYR A 16 21.96 -32.66 2.34
N ASN A 17 20.71 -33.05 2.15
CA ASN A 17 19.86 -32.55 1.10
C ASN A 17 19.27 -31.26 1.68
N PRO A 18 19.76 -30.07 1.34
CA PRO A 18 18.99 -28.88 1.63
C PRO A 18 17.71 -29.02 0.82
N GLY A 19 16.63 -29.43 1.48
CA GLY A 19 15.30 -29.23 0.92
C GLY A 19 15.19 -27.77 0.45
N PRO A 20 14.40 -27.48 -0.59
CA PRO A 20 14.23 -26.11 -1.03
C PRO A 20 13.85 -25.28 0.19
N LEU A 21 14.74 -24.33 0.54
CA LEU A 21 14.44 -23.31 1.54
C LEU A 21 13.06 -22.77 1.17
N PRO A 22 12.12 -22.60 2.13
CA PRO A 22 10.88 -21.90 1.82
C PRO A 22 11.32 -20.60 1.18
N ALA A 23 10.87 -20.36 -0.05
CA ALA A 23 11.15 -19.13 -0.76
C ALA A 23 10.76 -18.01 0.21
N GLN A 24 11.75 -17.43 0.88
CA GLN A 24 11.56 -16.19 1.60
C GLN A 24 11.17 -15.27 0.48
N ALA A 25 9.87 -15.02 0.39
CA ALA A 25 9.30 -14.06 -0.53
C ALA A 25 10.18 -12.84 -0.35
N VAL A 26 11.04 -12.59 -1.35
CA VAL A 26 11.79 -11.36 -1.44
C VAL A 26 10.67 -10.35 -1.42
N LYS A 27 10.48 -9.72 -0.26
CA LYS A 27 9.43 -8.73 -0.06
C LYS A 27 9.83 -7.66 -1.04
N GLU A 28 9.23 -7.68 -2.23
CA GLU A 28 9.55 -6.76 -3.31
C GLU A 28 9.65 -5.41 -2.64
N SER A 29 10.82 -4.79 -2.73
CA SER A 29 11.09 -3.53 -2.05
C SER A 29 10.05 -2.56 -2.59
N GLY A 30 8.98 -2.36 -1.82
CA GLY A 30 7.80 -1.66 -2.31
C GLY A 30 8.15 -0.20 -2.61
N ARG A 31 7.19 0.53 -3.18
CA ARG A 31 7.43 1.90 -3.63
C ARG A 31 8.02 2.75 -2.50
N PHE A 32 9.16 3.38 -2.79
CA PHE A 32 9.92 4.20 -1.84
C PHE A 32 10.35 3.47 -0.55
N GLY A 33 10.56 2.16 -0.60
CA GLY A 33 10.91 1.34 0.57
C GLY A 33 9.72 1.03 1.49
N VAL A 34 8.49 1.36 1.08
CA VAL A 34 7.28 1.06 1.83
C VAL A 34 6.72 -0.28 1.37
N ALA A 35 6.68 -1.28 2.24
CA ALA A 35 6.14 -2.59 1.91
C ALA A 35 4.63 -2.51 1.59
N LEU A 36 4.21 -3.24 0.56
CA LEU A 36 2.81 -3.37 0.17
C LEU A 36 2.05 -4.28 1.17
N ASP A 37 0.84 -3.87 1.55
CA ASP A 37 -0.03 -4.56 2.52
C ASP A 37 -1.50 -4.50 2.06
N GLU A 38 -1.78 -5.14 0.93
CA GLU A 38 -3.12 -5.14 0.33
C GLU A 38 -4.19 -5.79 1.21
N ALA A 39 -3.79 -6.74 2.06
CA ALA A 39 -4.70 -7.37 3.00
C ALA A 39 -5.26 -6.37 4.01
N SER A 40 -4.42 -5.46 4.52
CA SER A 40 -4.84 -4.40 5.44
C SER A 40 -5.45 -3.19 4.74
N PHE A 41 -5.09 -2.96 3.47
CA PHE A 41 -5.47 -1.80 2.68
C PHE A 41 -5.95 -2.22 1.28
N PRO A 42 -7.13 -2.85 1.16
CA PRO A 42 -7.64 -3.30 -0.11
C PRO A 42 -7.95 -2.14 -1.06
N GLN A 43 -7.73 -2.36 -2.36
CA GLN A 43 -7.91 -1.39 -3.44
C GLN A 43 -8.67 -1.96 -4.65
N ASN A 44 -9.39 -3.07 -4.47
CA ASN A 44 -10.14 -3.75 -5.55
C ASN A 44 -11.51 -3.09 -5.86
N SER A 45 -11.91 -2.06 -5.12
CA SER A 45 -13.10 -1.26 -5.41
C SER A 45 -12.94 0.17 -4.87
N PRO A 46 -13.74 1.14 -5.33
CA PRO A 46 -13.71 2.51 -4.80
C PRO A 46 -14.03 2.56 -3.30
N GLU A 47 -14.95 1.72 -2.84
CA GLU A 47 -15.34 1.65 -1.42
C GLU A 47 -14.21 1.05 -0.56
N ASN A 48 -13.49 0.07 -1.08
CA ASN A 48 -12.33 -0.49 -0.38
C ASN A 48 -11.17 0.51 -0.33
N LEU A 49 -10.90 1.23 -1.43
CA LEU A 49 -9.93 2.32 -1.44
C LEU A 49 -10.33 3.41 -0.42
N ARG A 50 -11.59 3.83 -0.39
CA ARG A 50 -12.12 4.81 0.57
C ARG A 50 -11.82 4.39 2.01
N LYS A 51 -12.12 3.15 2.38
CA LYS A 51 -11.84 2.59 3.72
C LYS A 51 -10.33 2.54 4.00
N SER A 52 -9.53 2.15 3.01
CA SER A 52 -8.07 2.11 3.10
C SER A 52 -7.45 3.50 3.33
N LEU A 53 -7.92 4.52 2.61
CA LEU A 53 -7.51 5.92 2.80
C LEU A 53 -7.84 6.39 4.21
N LEU A 54 -9.08 6.18 4.66
CA LEU A 54 -9.51 6.55 6.01
C LEU A 54 -8.66 5.87 7.08
N LYS A 55 -8.41 4.57 6.93
CA LYS A 55 -7.57 3.80 7.84
C LYS A 55 -6.14 4.34 7.87
N ALA A 56 -5.55 4.66 6.71
CA ALA A 56 -4.19 5.17 6.62
C ALA A 56 -4.04 6.53 7.31
N ILE A 57 -5.00 7.44 7.12
CA ILE A 57 -5.02 8.77 7.76
C ILE A 57 -5.20 8.64 9.29
N ASN A 58 -6.14 7.80 9.73
CA ASN A 58 -6.40 7.60 11.16
C ASN A 58 -5.21 6.96 11.89
N SER A 59 -4.45 6.11 11.19
CA SER A 59 -3.29 5.40 11.73
C SER A 59 -1.96 6.10 11.47
N ASP A 60 -1.97 7.35 10.97
CA ASP A 60 -0.79 8.14 10.55
C ASP A 60 0.18 7.43 9.59
N LYS A 61 -0.33 6.47 8.80
CA LYS A 61 0.42 5.73 7.76
C LYS A 61 0.48 6.53 6.46
N ILE A 62 0.98 7.76 6.53
CA ILE A 62 0.98 8.70 5.41
C ILE A 62 1.94 8.25 4.31
N GLU A 63 3.07 7.64 4.66
CA GLU A 63 3.98 7.00 3.70
C GLU A 63 3.29 5.89 2.91
N TYR A 64 2.45 5.07 3.55
CA TYR A 64 1.69 4.01 2.86
C TYR A 64 0.63 4.61 1.94
N MET A 65 -0.10 5.62 2.42
CA MET A 65 -1.10 6.32 1.62
C MET A 65 -0.50 6.85 0.32
N LEU A 66 0.65 7.53 0.40
CA LEU A 66 1.31 8.09 -0.76
C LEU A 66 1.98 7.03 -1.64
N ALA A 67 2.60 6.01 -1.05
CA ALA A 67 3.29 4.97 -1.80
C ALA A 67 2.34 4.02 -2.54
N HIS A 68 1.15 3.73 -1.99
CA HIS A 68 0.29 2.65 -2.50
C HIS A 68 -1.14 3.07 -2.79
N LEU A 69 -1.71 4.04 -2.07
CA LEU A 69 -3.13 4.42 -2.23
C LEU A 69 -3.34 5.61 -3.17
N ALA A 70 -2.32 6.46 -3.33
CA ALA A 70 -2.33 7.58 -4.27
C ALA A 70 -1.88 7.15 -5.67
N ASP A 71 -2.28 7.93 -6.68
CA ASP A 71 -1.88 7.74 -8.08
C ASP A 71 -0.36 7.61 -8.19
N PRO A 72 0.15 6.45 -8.66
CA PRO A 72 1.57 6.21 -8.70
C PRO A 72 2.34 7.22 -9.54
N SER A 73 1.82 7.54 -10.73
CA SER A 73 2.47 8.45 -11.67
C SER A 73 2.57 9.87 -11.11
N PHE A 74 1.54 10.32 -10.41
CA PHE A 74 1.54 11.62 -9.75
C PHE A 74 2.59 11.69 -8.65
N ILE A 75 2.67 10.66 -7.79
CA ILE A 75 3.61 10.65 -6.66
C ILE A 75 5.06 10.58 -7.16
N ASP A 76 5.35 9.72 -8.14
CA ASP A 76 6.69 9.61 -8.71
C ASP A 76 7.13 10.94 -9.33
N LYS A 77 6.23 11.60 -10.08
CA LYS A 77 6.47 12.93 -10.64
C LYS A 77 6.73 13.96 -9.54
N ASN A 78 5.87 14.03 -8.53
CA ASN A 78 5.98 15.04 -7.48
C ASN A 78 7.24 14.85 -6.62
N VAL A 79 7.59 13.60 -6.30
CA VAL A 79 8.84 13.29 -5.59
C VAL A 79 10.05 13.73 -6.40
N ARG A 80 10.08 13.42 -7.71
CA ARG A 80 11.19 13.81 -8.59
C ARG A 80 11.30 15.32 -8.76
N GLU A 81 10.20 15.99 -9.08
CA GLU A 81 10.20 17.38 -9.56
C GLU A 81 10.07 18.42 -8.45
N VAL A 82 9.29 18.13 -7.40
CA VAL A 82 9.03 19.07 -6.30
C VAL A 82 9.90 18.79 -5.09
N HIS A 83 10.28 17.53 -4.87
CA HIS A 83 11.04 17.11 -3.69
C HIS A 83 12.43 16.57 -3.98
N GLU A 84 12.96 16.79 -5.20
CA GLU A 84 14.34 16.44 -5.56
C GLU A 84 14.66 14.95 -5.35
N GLY A 85 13.68 14.07 -5.60
CA GLY A 85 13.80 12.63 -5.36
C GLY A 85 13.57 12.20 -3.90
N ASN A 86 13.28 13.12 -2.99
CA ASN A 86 13.13 12.83 -1.57
C ASN A 86 11.67 12.55 -1.18
N PHE A 87 11.29 11.28 -1.13
CA PHE A 87 9.96 10.86 -0.69
C PHE A 87 9.63 11.27 0.76
N ALA A 88 10.62 11.29 1.66
CA ALA A 88 10.39 11.68 3.05
C ALA A 88 9.98 13.15 3.17
N LYS A 89 10.48 14.05 2.31
CA LYS A 89 10.01 15.44 2.23
C LYS A 89 8.53 15.51 1.84
N GLN A 90 8.11 14.76 0.81
CA GLN A 90 6.70 14.68 0.39
C GLN A 90 5.79 14.16 1.52
N VAL A 91 6.23 13.14 2.25
CA VAL A 91 5.51 12.61 3.42
C VAL A 91 5.39 13.66 4.52
N ALA A 92 6.49 14.35 4.85
CA ALA A 92 6.51 15.37 5.89
C ALA A 92 5.58 16.56 5.56
N GLU A 93 5.62 17.05 4.32
CA GLU A 93 4.73 18.13 3.87
C GLU A 93 3.26 17.69 3.92
N THR A 94 2.96 16.46 3.47
CA THR A 94 1.59 15.93 3.52
C THR A 94 1.10 15.82 4.96
N ARG A 95 1.94 15.32 5.88
CA ARG A 95 1.64 15.28 7.32
C ARG A 95 1.39 16.67 7.89
N GLU A 96 2.20 17.65 7.51
CA GLU A 96 2.05 19.03 7.97
C GLU A 96 0.72 19.63 7.49
N LYS A 97 0.35 19.45 6.22
CA LYS A 97 -0.93 19.90 5.67
C LYS A 97 -2.12 19.26 6.40
N LEU A 98 -2.04 17.96 6.68
CA LEU A 98 -3.05 17.26 7.48
C LEU A 98 -3.19 17.87 8.88
N LYS A 99 -2.07 18.14 9.56
CA LYS A 99 -2.04 18.77 10.89
C LYS A 99 -2.55 20.21 10.89
N LYS A 100 -2.29 20.98 9.82
CA LYS A 100 -2.71 22.39 9.68
C LYS A 100 -4.21 22.58 9.41
N GLY A 101 -4.98 21.49 9.32
CA GLY A 101 -6.44 21.56 9.24
C GLY A 101 -7.07 20.71 8.14
N LEU A 102 -6.28 20.07 7.27
CA LEU A 102 -6.85 19.20 6.22
C LEU A 102 -7.34 17.85 6.73
N LYS A 103 -6.88 17.39 7.91
CA LYS A 103 -7.24 16.06 8.42
C LYS A 103 -8.74 15.92 8.69
N SER A 104 -9.35 16.86 9.42
CA SER A 104 -10.77 16.75 9.79
C SER A 104 -11.71 16.77 8.58
N PRO A 105 -11.59 17.72 7.63
CA PRO A 105 -12.43 17.71 6.43
C PRO A 105 -12.24 16.44 5.59
N LEU A 106 -10.99 15.96 5.46
CA LEU A 106 -10.70 14.74 4.71
C LEU A 106 -11.31 13.50 5.35
N GLU A 107 -11.25 13.39 6.68
CA GLU A 107 -11.92 12.31 7.41
C GLU A 107 -13.44 12.38 7.28
N SER A 108 -14.05 13.56 7.42
CA SER A 108 -15.50 13.74 7.24
C SER A 108 -15.93 13.33 5.83
N LEU A 109 -15.20 13.78 4.80
CA LEU A 109 -15.48 13.38 3.43
C LEU A 109 -15.34 11.86 3.23
N LEU A 110 -14.30 11.24 3.79
CA LEU A 110 -14.09 9.79 3.74
C LEU A 110 -15.12 8.99 4.56
N LYS A 111 -15.73 9.56 5.60
CA LYS A 111 -16.75 8.88 6.43
C LYS A 111 -18.16 9.06 5.87
N GLU A 112 -18.51 10.25 5.41
CA GLU A 112 -19.89 10.67 5.15
C GLU A 112 -20.14 11.07 3.69
N GLY A 113 -19.06 11.29 2.93
CA GLY A 113 -19.16 11.68 1.53
C GLY A 113 -19.96 10.70 0.68
N LYS A 114 -20.71 11.25 -0.26
CA LYS A 114 -21.45 10.50 -1.28
C LYS A 114 -20.46 9.98 -2.32
N LEU A 115 -20.34 8.66 -2.39
CA LEU A 115 -19.51 7.97 -3.37
C LEU A 115 -20.31 7.78 -4.66
N ASN A 116 -19.84 8.41 -5.74
CA ASN A 116 -20.38 8.22 -7.08
C ASN A 116 -19.32 7.46 -7.88
N ALA A 117 -19.60 6.20 -8.22
CA ALA A 117 -18.68 5.32 -8.92
C ALA A 117 -19.20 4.99 -10.32
N SER A 118 -18.27 4.93 -11.27
CA SER A 118 -18.42 4.36 -12.61
C SER A 118 -17.45 3.19 -12.78
N GLU A 119 -17.39 2.59 -13.96
CA GLU A 119 -16.48 1.47 -14.23
C GLU A 119 -15.00 1.82 -14.03
N LYS A 120 -14.59 3.06 -14.38
CA LYS A 120 -13.16 3.44 -14.40
C LYS A 120 -12.80 4.62 -13.50
N SER A 121 -13.79 5.30 -12.94
CA SER A 121 -13.58 6.46 -12.08
C SER A 121 -14.60 6.49 -10.95
N ALA A 122 -14.22 7.12 -9.84
CA ALA A 122 -15.14 7.41 -8.76
C ALA A 122 -14.84 8.79 -8.17
N SER A 123 -15.85 9.39 -7.54
CA SER A 123 -15.70 10.63 -6.81
C SER A 123 -16.42 10.59 -5.48
N LEU A 124 -15.80 11.18 -4.47
CA LEU A 124 -16.35 11.36 -3.14
C LEU A 124 -16.60 12.85 -2.92
N LYS A 125 -17.85 13.22 -2.64
CA LYS A 125 -18.29 14.61 -2.46
C LYS A 125 -19.19 14.73 -1.24
N ASP A 126 -19.07 15.84 -0.53
CA ASP A 126 -19.99 16.22 0.54
C ASP A 126 -20.51 17.64 0.26
N PRO A 127 -21.84 17.86 0.16
CA PRO A 127 -22.41 19.20 -0.01
C PRO A 127 -22.00 20.21 1.07
N ALA A 128 -21.64 19.75 2.27
CA ALA A 128 -21.12 20.59 3.35
C ALA A 128 -19.65 21.00 3.14
N LEU A 129 -18.89 20.24 2.33
CA LEU A 129 -17.47 20.43 2.05
C LEU A 129 -17.26 20.73 0.56
N LYS A 130 -17.82 21.85 0.08
CA LYS A 130 -17.85 22.21 -1.35
C LYS A 130 -16.47 22.30 -2.01
N ASP A 131 -15.44 22.61 -1.23
CA ASP A 131 -14.06 22.75 -1.70
C ASP A 131 -13.29 21.41 -1.72
N PHE A 132 -13.86 20.35 -1.16
CA PHE A 132 -13.20 19.06 -1.01
C PHE A 132 -13.86 17.97 -1.86
N ILE A 133 -13.12 17.50 -2.87
CA ILE A 133 -13.51 16.38 -3.72
C ILE A 133 -12.33 15.41 -3.75
N ILE A 134 -12.60 14.13 -3.45
CA ILE A 134 -11.62 13.06 -3.70
C ILE A 134 -12.03 12.38 -5.00
N THR A 135 -11.13 12.41 -5.98
CA THR A 135 -11.26 11.64 -7.21
C THR A 135 -10.48 10.34 -7.10
N MET A 136 -10.98 9.30 -7.76
CA MET A 136 -10.36 7.99 -7.80
C MET A 136 -10.38 7.45 -9.22
N LYS A 137 -9.32 6.75 -9.61
CA LYS A 137 -9.20 6.08 -10.90
C LYS A 137 -8.85 4.61 -10.71
N VAL A 138 -9.22 3.76 -11.66
CA VAL A 138 -8.73 2.39 -11.72
C VAL A 138 -7.56 2.28 -12.70
N GLU A 139 -6.51 1.59 -12.29
CA GLU A 139 -5.35 1.27 -13.11
C GLU A 139 -4.82 -0.12 -12.70
N ASN A 140 -4.57 -1.00 -13.67
CA ASN A 140 -4.10 -2.37 -13.41
C ASN A 140 -4.97 -3.12 -12.37
N ASN A 141 -6.30 -3.02 -12.50
CA ASN A 141 -7.29 -3.60 -11.58
C ASN A 141 -7.21 -3.11 -10.12
N LYS A 142 -6.55 -1.99 -9.86
CA LYS A 142 -6.47 -1.36 -8.55
C LYS A 142 -6.97 0.08 -8.61
N TRP A 143 -7.70 0.47 -7.57
CA TRP A 143 -8.20 1.83 -7.40
C TRP A 143 -7.16 2.68 -6.68
N TYR A 144 -6.93 3.89 -7.19
CA TYR A 144 -6.03 4.89 -6.59
C TYR A 144 -6.75 6.21 -6.39
N MET A 145 -6.35 6.95 -5.35
CA MET A 145 -6.70 8.35 -5.17
C MET A 145 -5.98 9.18 -6.23
N GLU A 146 -6.76 9.82 -7.08
CA GLU A 146 -6.27 10.67 -8.16
C GLU A 146 -6.14 12.11 -7.67
N ASN A 147 -5.03 12.77 -8.01
CA ASN A 147 -4.85 14.19 -7.78
C ASN A 147 -5.03 14.97 -9.10
N ASN A 148 -6.22 15.53 -9.30
CA ASN A 148 -6.61 16.24 -10.52
C ASN A 148 -6.18 17.72 -10.55
N LYS A 149 -5.02 18.08 -9.97
CA LYS A 149 -4.43 19.39 -10.25
C LYS A 149 -3.87 19.38 -11.68
N LYS A 150 -4.68 19.85 -12.62
CA LYS A 150 -4.19 20.39 -13.89
C LYS A 150 -3.43 21.68 -13.66
#